data_AF-A0A7C0ZK71-F1
#
_entry.id   AF-A0A7C0ZK71-F1
#
_cell.length_a   1.000
_cell.length_b   1.000
_cell.length_c   1.000
_cell.angle_alpha   90.00
_cell.angle_beta   90.00
_cell.angle_gamma   90.00
#
_symmetry.space_group_name_H-M   'P 1'
#
loop_
_entity.id
_entity.type
_entity.pdbx_description
1 polymer ?
#
loop_
_entity_poly.entity_id
_entity_poly.type
_entity_poly.pdbx_seq_one_letter_code
_entity_poly.pdbx_strand_id
1 'polypeptide(L)'
;MGCFLSEKSGRKMVRVKRAMKIYMGLIVALALLAGINVFLPQGNFPSSLPDQGLPAPRPVLAIVNAFIMLIFYGGLGFLGLIFSQKIGFAELWDPKVSNKERFLFPMEAGLCIGLFFVLSDKIFSRFNSIGILPHPPFPTSLVVSAIAGIGEEIVFRLFFIPFWVWLISYLLLKKRWMNPVFWIVSIFSSFIFAMGHLPSIMMLYGFKTISEVPALLMVEVLLLNGVLSIVCAYHLRKYGFLASVGVHFWTDIVWHVIWGILYF
;
A
#
# COMPACT_ATOMS: atom_id res chain seq x y z
N MET A 1 -4.02 -12.21 44.53
CA MET A 1 -4.00 -11.08 43.57
C MET A 1 -2.73 -11.02 42.71
N GLY A 2 -1.54 -11.40 43.21
CA GLY A 2 -0.28 -11.35 42.44
C GLY A 2 -0.14 -12.31 41.25
N CYS A 3 -0.68 -13.54 41.34
CA CYS A 3 -0.59 -14.52 40.25
C CYS A 3 -1.32 -14.08 38.97
N PHE A 4 -2.51 -13.49 39.12
CA PHE A 4 -3.35 -13.03 38.00
C PHE A 4 -2.77 -11.80 37.26
N LEU A 5 -2.05 -10.94 37.97
CA LEU A 5 -1.37 -9.77 37.39
C LEU A 5 -0.09 -10.17 36.64
N SER A 6 0.67 -11.14 37.18
CA SER A 6 1.84 -11.73 36.52
C SER A 6 1.46 -12.39 35.18
N GLU A 7 0.36 -13.14 35.16
CA GLU A 7 -0.09 -13.84 33.96
C GLU A 7 -0.62 -12.90 32.86
N LYS A 8 -1.31 -11.81 33.23
CA LYS A 8 -1.74 -10.75 32.30
C LYS A 8 -0.54 -10.01 31.70
N SER A 9 0.48 -9.72 32.51
CA SER A 9 1.72 -9.08 32.06
C SER A 9 2.49 -9.97 31.08
N GLY A 10 2.64 -11.26 31.40
CA GLY A 10 3.27 -12.24 30.52
C GLY A 10 2.57 -12.39 29.17
N ARG A 11 1.23 -12.51 29.17
CA ARG A 11 0.45 -12.58 27.91
C ARG A 11 0.57 -11.32 27.05
N LYS A 12 0.61 -10.13 27.66
CA LYS A 12 0.81 -8.87 26.93
C LYS A 12 2.20 -8.83 26.27
N MET A 13 3.25 -9.23 26.99
CA MET A 13 4.62 -9.23 26.48
C MET A 13 4.81 -10.19 25.30
N VAL A 14 4.20 -11.38 25.34
CA VAL A 14 4.26 -12.35 24.24
C VAL A 14 3.60 -11.80 22.96
N ARG A 15 2.48 -11.08 23.10
CA ARG A 15 1.76 -10.46 21.97
C ARG A 15 2.59 -9.39 21.28
N VAL A 16 3.15 -8.47 22.06
CA VAL A 16 4.04 -7.41 21.54
C VAL A 16 5.24 -8.02 20.82
N LYS A 17 5.88 -9.05 21.40
CA LYS A 17 6.99 -9.76 20.75
C LYS A 17 6.56 -10.38 19.40
N ARG A 18 5.37 -10.97 19.31
CA ARG A 18 4.88 -11.55 18.06
C ARG A 18 4.58 -10.49 17.00
N ALA A 19 3.88 -9.42 17.37
CA ALA A 19 3.58 -8.31 16.46
C ALA A 19 4.86 -7.68 15.88
N MET A 20 5.89 -7.47 16.71
CA MET A 20 7.18 -6.95 16.26
C MET A 20 7.91 -7.92 15.33
N LYS A 21 7.87 -9.23 15.60
CA LYS A 21 8.46 -10.24 14.68
C LYS A 21 7.81 -10.21 13.31
N ILE A 22 6.48 -10.11 13.25
CA ILE A 22 5.76 -10.01 11.97
C ILE A 22 6.12 -8.72 11.26
N TYR A 23 6.14 -7.59 11.98
CA TYR A 23 6.55 -6.31 11.42
C TYR A 23 7.95 -6.36 10.82
N MET A 24 8.95 -6.85 11.57
CA MET A 24 10.31 -7.01 11.06
C MET A 24 10.36 -7.95 9.85
N GLY A 25 9.58 -9.04 9.88
CA GLY A 25 9.46 -9.95 8.73
C GLY A 25 8.92 -9.27 7.48
N LEU A 26 7.90 -8.40 7.60
CA LEU A 26 7.36 -7.63 6.48
C LEU A 26 8.38 -6.63 5.92
N ILE A 27 9.13 -5.92 6.78
CA ILE A 27 10.15 -4.96 6.34
C ILE A 27 11.30 -5.68 5.63
N VAL A 28 11.77 -6.81 6.16
CA VAL A 28 12.80 -7.61 5.51
C VAL A 28 12.31 -8.16 4.16
N ALA A 29 11.08 -8.68 4.10
CA ALA A 29 10.48 -9.13 2.85
C ALA A 29 10.39 -7.99 1.83
N LEU A 30 9.89 -6.81 2.23
CA LEU A 30 9.81 -5.63 1.38
C LEU A 30 11.18 -5.22 0.84
N ALA A 31 12.21 -5.18 1.68
CA ALA A 31 13.57 -4.83 1.27
C ALA A 31 14.17 -5.84 0.28
N LEU A 32 13.99 -7.14 0.55
CA LEU A 32 14.46 -8.20 -0.35
C LEU A 32 13.75 -8.15 -1.70
N LEU A 33 12.42 -8.03 -1.69
CA LEU A 33 11.61 -7.95 -2.92
C LEU A 33 12.00 -6.71 -3.73
N ALA A 34 12.17 -5.54 -3.09
CA ALA A 34 12.59 -4.32 -3.77
C ALA A 34 13.99 -4.42 -4.40
N GLY A 35 14.91 -5.12 -3.75
CA GLY A 35 16.23 -5.41 -4.31
C GLY A 35 16.16 -6.39 -5.49
N ILE A 36 15.41 -7.49 -5.36
CA ILE A 36 15.19 -8.49 -6.42
C ILE A 36 14.54 -7.84 -7.64
N ASN A 37 13.57 -6.95 -7.44
CA ASN A 37 12.81 -6.29 -8.49
C ASN A 37 13.70 -5.62 -9.55
N VAL A 38 14.86 -5.10 -9.16
CA VAL A 38 15.83 -4.44 -10.06
C VAL A 38 16.39 -5.38 -11.14
N PHE A 39 16.38 -6.69 -10.88
CA PHE A 39 16.87 -7.71 -11.81
C PHE A 39 15.76 -8.36 -12.64
N LEU A 40 14.49 -8.05 -12.36
CA LEU A 40 13.35 -8.64 -13.07
C LEU A 40 13.05 -7.88 -14.37
N PRO A 41 12.35 -8.52 -15.33
CA PRO A 41 11.95 -7.87 -16.58
C PRO A 41 11.12 -6.61 -16.32
N GLN A 42 11.54 -5.46 -16.82
CA GLN A 42 10.80 -4.21 -16.59
C GLN A 42 9.74 -3.94 -17.66
N GLY A 43 9.60 -4.79 -18.68
CA GLY A 43 8.68 -4.57 -19.80
C GLY A 43 9.18 -3.50 -20.78
N ASN A 44 8.48 -3.38 -21.91
CA ASN A 44 8.77 -2.35 -22.91
C ASN A 44 7.86 -1.14 -22.65
N PHE A 45 8.13 -0.41 -21.58
CA PHE A 45 7.48 0.88 -21.39
C PHE A 45 8.07 1.89 -22.37
N PRO A 46 7.27 2.78 -22.98
CA PRO A 46 7.80 3.87 -23.79
C PRO A 46 8.61 4.80 -22.86
N SER A 47 9.89 4.51 -22.69
CA SER A 47 10.76 5.33 -21.89
C SER A 47 10.99 6.64 -22.64
N SER A 48 10.36 7.72 -22.18
CA SER A 48 10.76 9.08 -22.53
C SER A 48 12.10 9.47 -21.90
N LEU A 49 12.69 8.57 -21.09
CA LEU A 49 14.08 8.68 -20.68
C LEU A 49 14.94 8.41 -21.93
N PRO A 50 15.80 9.37 -22.34
CA PRO A 50 16.78 9.11 -23.39
C PRO A 50 17.61 7.88 -23.04
N ASP A 51 18.34 7.32 -24.02
CA ASP A 51 19.34 6.24 -23.87
C ASP A 51 20.49 6.57 -22.88
N GLN A 52 20.26 7.44 -21.90
CA GLN A 52 21.01 7.51 -20.67
C GLN A 52 20.86 6.15 -19.98
N GLY A 53 21.93 5.36 -20.06
CA GLY A 53 22.05 4.13 -19.30
C GLY A 53 21.71 4.35 -17.82
N LEU A 54 21.46 3.24 -17.10
CA LEU A 54 21.11 3.30 -15.69
C LEU A 54 22.06 4.23 -14.91
N PRO A 55 21.54 5.06 -13.99
CA PRO A 55 22.36 6.03 -13.26
C PRO A 55 23.45 5.38 -12.39
N ALA A 56 23.31 4.08 -12.13
CA ALA A 56 24.30 3.25 -11.47
C ALA A 56 24.16 1.79 -11.94
N PRO A 57 25.17 0.92 -11.69
CA PRO A 57 25.05 -0.52 -11.91
C PRO A 57 23.87 -1.12 -11.15
N ARG A 58 23.18 -2.11 -11.75
CA ARG A 58 22.01 -2.78 -11.15
C ARG A 58 22.23 -3.28 -9.71
N PRO A 59 23.37 -3.89 -9.34
CA PRO A 59 23.61 -4.28 -7.95
C PRO A 59 23.60 -3.11 -6.97
N VAL A 60 24.09 -1.94 -7.38
CA VAL A 60 24.07 -0.73 -6.55
C VAL A 60 22.63 -0.25 -6.36
N LEU A 61 21.84 -0.19 -7.44
CA LEU A 61 20.43 0.18 -7.36
C LEU A 61 19.62 -0.79 -6.48
N ALA A 62 19.89 -2.10 -6.57
CA ALA A 62 19.24 -3.11 -5.73
C ALA A 62 19.54 -2.90 -4.24
N ILE A 63 20.81 -2.62 -3.89
CA ILE A 63 21.22 -2.33 -2.51
C ILE A 63 20.56 -1.04 -2.02
N VAL A 64 20.57 0.02 -2.84
CA VAL A 64 19.95 1.30 -2.49
C VAL A 64 18.44 1.13 -2.24
N ASN A 65 17.73 0.44 -3.13
CA ASN A 65 16.30 0.18 -2.97
C ASN A 65 16.01 -0.64 -1.70
N ALA A 66 16.75 -1.71 -1.46
CA ALA A 66 16.61 -2.52 -0.25
C ALA A 66 16.87 -1.68 1.02
N PHE A 67 17.88 -0.81 0.99
CA PHE A 67 18.22 0.07 2.12
C PHE A 67 17.15 1.12 2.38
N ILE A 68 16.59 1.74 1.33
CA ILE A 68 15.46 2.67 1.44
C ILE A 68 14.26 1.96 2.10
N MET A 69 13.91 0.75 1.65
CA MET A 69 12.82 -0.02 2.26
C MET A 69 13.11 -0.37 3.73
N LEU A 70 14.34 -0.78 4.05
CA LEU A 70 14.70 -1.16 5.41
C LEU A 70 14.67 0.03 6.38
N ILE A 71 15.26 1.16 5.99
CA ILE A 71 15.45 2.31 6.88
C ILE A 71 14.28 3.27 6.82
N PHE A 72 13.88 3.71 5.63
CA PHE A 72 12.83 4.71 5.50
C PHE A 72 11.45 4.12 5.74
N TYR A 73 11.08 3.05 5.02
CA TYR A 73 9.78 2.39 5.23
C TYR A 73 9.75 1.69 6.59
N GLY A 74 10.83 1.03 6.99
CA GLY A 74 10.95 0.44 8.33
C GLY A 74 10.90 1.47 9.47
N GLY A 75 11.42 2.68 9.27
CA GLY A 75 11.32 3.77 10.24
C GLY A 75 9.90 4.33 10.31
N LEU A 76 9.30 4.66 9.17
CA LEU A 76 7.94 5.19 9.08
C LEU A 76 6.91 4.20 9.63
N GLY A 77 7.00 2.92 9.26
CA GLY A 77 6.11 1.89 9.77
C GLY A 77 6.22 1.73 11.28
N PHE A 78 7.42 1.86 11.86
CA PHE A 78 7.61 1.77 13.30
C PHE A 78 6.97 2.95 14.04
N LEU A 79 7.13 4.17 13.52
CA LEU A 79 6.40 5.34 14.03
C LEU A 79 4.88 5.14 13.91
N GLY A 80 4.43 4.60 12.78
CA GLY A 80 3.04 4.24 12.53
C GLY A 80 2.47 3.28 13.57
N LEU A 81 3.25 2.27 14.00
CA LEU A 81 2.86 1.35 15.08
C LEU A 81 2.67 2.06 16.41
N ILE A 82 3.57 2.99 16.74
CA ILE A 82 3.46 3.78 17.96
C ILE A 82 2.16 4.61 17.94
N PHE A 83 1.87 5.29 16.84
CA PHE A 83 0.64 6.10 16.73
C PHE A 83 -0.62 5.24 16.74
N SER A 84 -0.63 4.13 16.01
CA SER A 84 -1.75 3.17 15.97
C SER A 84 -2.10 2.65 17.36
N GLN A 85 -1.10 2.32 18.19
CA GLN A 85 -1.32 1.92 19.58
C GLN A 85 -1.91 3.05 20.43
N LYS A 86 -1.45 4.30 20.26
CA LYS A 86 -1.95 5.45 21.02
C LYS A 86 -3.42 5.75 20.73
N ILE A 87 -3.88 5.56 19.50
CA ILE A 87 -5.28 5.80 19.09
C ILE A 87 -6.17 4.57 19.24
N GLY A 88 -5.61 3.42 19.66
CA GLY A 88 -6.36 2.20 19.97
C GLY A 88 -6.77 1.37 18.74
N PHE A 89 -6.02 1.46 17.64
CA PHE A 89 -6.21 0.57 16.49
C PHE A 89 -5.73 -0.85 16.82
N ALA A 90 -6.24 -1.83 16.08
CA ALA A 90 -5.82 -3.21 16.22
C ALA A 90 -4.30 -3.35 15.97
N GLU A 91 -3.61 -4.03 16.89
CA GLU A 91 -2.20 -4.39 16.72
C GLU A 91 -2.02 -5.32 15.49
N LEU A 92 -0.81 -5.40 14.92
CA LEU A 92 -0.54 -6.30 13.78
C LEU A 92 -1.03 -7.73 13.99
N TRP A 93 -0.91 -8.22 15.24
CA TRP A 93 -1.38 -9.54 15.64
C TRP A 93 -2.36 -9.47 16.80
N ASP A 94 -3.42 -8.67 16.64
CA ASP A 94 -4.49 -8.58 17.64
C ASP A 94 -5.25 -9.91 17.74
N PRO A 95 -5.31 -10.55 18.93
CA PRO A 95 -6.04 -11.80 19.13
C PRO A 95 -7.57 -11.65 18.99
N LYS A 96 -8.10 -10.42 19.01
CA LYS A 96 -9.53 -10.17 18.77
C LYS A 96 -9.90 -10.25 17.28
N VAL A 97 -8.91 -10.16 16.40
CA VAL A 97 -9.09 -10.29 14.95
C VAL A 97 -8.84 -11.75 14.56
N SER A 98 -9.89 -12.39 14.05
CA SER A 98 -9.83 -13.76 13.54
C SER A 98 -8.98 -13.88 12.26
N ASN A 99 -8.57 -15.09 11.90
CA ASN A 99 -7.85 -15.30 10.64
C ASN A 99 -8.71 -15.02 9.40
N LYS A 100 -10.04 -15.17 9.49
CA LYS A 100 -10.94 -14.79 8.39
C LYS A 100 -10.91 -13.29 8.16
N GLU A 101 -11.00 -12.50 9.22
CA GLU A 101 -10.92 -11.04 9.16
C GLU A 101 -9.54 -10.53 8.74
N ARG A 102 -8.49 -11.25 9.12
CA ARG A 102 -7.11 -10.88 8.78
C ARG A 102 -6.72 -11.22 7.34
N PHE A 103 -7.29 -12.29 6.76
CA PHE A 103 -6.83 -12.82 5.46
C PHE A 103 -7.94 -13.09 4.45
N LEU A 104 -9.05 -13.71 4.85
CA LEU A 104 -10.13 -14.09 3.93
C LEU A 104 -10.94 -12.87 3.46
N PHE A 105 -11.45 -12.04 4.37
CA PHE A 105 -12.23 -10.86 3.99
C PHE A 105 -11.41 -9.84 3.19
N PRO A 106 -10.13 -9.58 3.53
CA PRO A 106 -9.25 -8.79 2.69
C PRO A 106 -9.05 -9.36 1.29
N MET A 107 -8.91 -10.68 1.16
CA MET A 107 -8.83 -11.34 -0.14
C MET A 107 -10.11 -11.12 -0.94
N GLU A 108 -11.28 -11.40 -0.37
CA GLU A 108 -12.57 -11.19 -1.04
C GLU A 108 -12.73 -9.73 -1.50
N ALA A 109 -12.44 -8.77 -0.62
CA ALA A 109 -12.49 -7.35 -0.97
C ALA A 109 -11.49 -7.00 -2.08
N GLY A 110 -10.24 -7.48 -1.99
CA GLY A 110 -9.23 -7.25 -3.01
C GLY A 110 -9.59 -7.84 -4.36
N LEU A 111 -10.15 -9.06 -4.40
CA LEU A 111 -10.63 -9.68 -5.64
C LEU A 111 -11.75 -8.84 -6.28
N CYS A 112 -12.70 -8.35 -5.48
CA CYS A 112 -13.78 -7.48 -5.96
C CYS A 112 -13.25 -6.14 -6.51
N ILE A 113 -12.32 -5.50 -5.80
CA ILE A 113 -11.73 -4.23 -6.25
C ILE A 113 -10.84 -4.42 -7.49
N GLY A 114 -10.09 -5.53 -7.57
CA GLY A 114 -9.31 -5.86 -8.76
C GLY A 114 -10.18 -6.09 -9.99
N LEU A 115 -11.32 -6.79 -9.85
CA LEU A 115 -12.30 -6.90 -10.93
C LEU A 115 -12.88 -5.53 -11.32
N PHE A 116 -13.15 -4.67 -10.33
CA PHE A 116 -13.57 -3.30 -10.58
C PHE A 116 -12.52 -2.50 -11.36
N PHE A 117 -11.22 -2.69 -11.09
CA PHE A 117 -10.13 -2.06 -11.84
C PHE A 117 -10.14 -2.51 -13.30
N VAL A 118 -10.19 -3.83 -13.53
CA VAL A 118 -10.24 -4.42 -14.88
C VAL A 118 -11.42 -3.89 -15.69
N LEU A 119 -12.61 -3.84 -15.08
CA LEU A 119 -13.81 -3.34 -15.77
C LEU A 119 -13.73 -1.84 -16.04
N SER A 120 -13.23 -1.06 -15.09
CA SER A 120 -13.08 0.38 -15.23
C SER A 120 -12.11 0.72 -16.35
N ASP A 121 -10.92 0.14 -16.37
CA ASP A 121 -9.93 0.38 -17.42
C ASP A 121 -10.42 -0.05 -18.80
N LYS A 122 -11.15 -1.17 -18.91
CA LYS A 122 -11.83 -1.54 -20.16
C LYS A 122 -12.88 -0.55 -20.63
N ILE A 123 -13.52 0.18 -19.73
CA ILE A 123 -14.50 1.21 -20.07
C ILE A 123 -13.76 2.49 -20.47
N PHE A 124 -12.82 2.95 -19.64
CA PHE A 124 -12.07 4.18 -19.87
C PHE A 124 -11.18 4.12 -21.11
N SER A 125 -10.55 2.99 -21.39
CA SER A 125 -9.74 2.76 -22.60
C SER A 125 -10.47 3.01 -23.92
N ARG A 126 -11.81 2.92 -23.93
CA ARG A 126 -12.62 3.26 -25.12
C ARG A 126 -12.68 4.76 -25.41
N PHE A 127 -12.31 5.58 -24.44
CA PHE A 127 -12.50 7.03 -24.45
C PHE A 127 -11.23 7.82 -24.09
N ASN A 128 -10.22 7.19 -23.47
CA ASN A 128 -9.05 7.88 -22.88
C ASN A 128 -7.91 8.17 -23.88
N SER A 129 -8.10 7.90 -25.17
CA SER A 129 -7.14 8.09 -26.28
C SER A 129 -5.81 7.33 -26.19
N ILE A 130 -5.52 6.71 -25.06
CA ILE A 130 -4.27 6.01 -24.75
C ILE A 130 -4.46 4.49 -24.79
N GLY A 131 -5.68 4.01 -24.57
CA GLY A 131 -6.02 2.60 -24.51
C GLY A 131 -5.95 2.04 -23.10
N ILE A 132 -5.75 0.72 -23.01
CA ILE A 132 -5.66 -0.04 -21.76
C ILE A 132 -4.35 0.30 -21.07
N LEU A 133 -4.39 0.53 -19.75
CA LEU A 133 -3.19 0.79 -18.96
C LEU A 133 -2.19 -0.38 -19.07
N PRO A 134 -0.88 -0.12 -19.21
CA PRO A 134 0.09 -1.18 -19.33
C PRO A 134 0.39 -1.81 -17.97
N HIS A 135 0.74 -3.09 -17.99
CA HIS A 135 1.00 -3.88 -16.79
C HIS A 135 2.46 -4.35 -16.75
N PRO A 136 3.09 -4.44 -15.57
CA PRO A 136 4.41 -5.05 -15.45
C PRO A 136 4.39 -6.50 -15.96
N PRO A 137 5.43 -6.97 -16.66
CA PRO A 137 5.43 -8.34 -17.16
C PRO A 137 5.56 -9.35 -16.01
N PHE A 138 5.08 -10.58 -16.19
CA PHE A 138 5.37 -11.66 -15.26
C PHE A 138 6.87 -12.06 -15.33
N PRO A 139 7.58 -12.32 -14.22
CA PRO A 139 7.10 -12.37 -12.82
C PRO A 139 7.19 -11.04 -12.05
N THR A 140 7.59 -9.95 -12.70
CA THR A 140 7.70 -8.62 -12.08
C THR A 140 6.38 -8.16 -11.48
N SER A 141 5.26 -8.36 -12.17
CA SER A 141 3.91 -8.03 -11.67
C SER A 141 3.67 -8.60 -10.28
N LEU A 142 3.94 -9.89 -10.05
CA LEU A 142 3.77 -10.53 -8.74
C LEU A 142 4.64 -9.89 -7.66
N VAL A 143 5.89 -9.60 -7.98
CA VAL A 143 6.85 -9.01 -7.04
C VAL A 143 6.46 -7.58 -6.70
N VAL A 144 6.07 -6.77 -7.69
CA VAL A 144 5.64 -5.39 -7.43
C VAL A 144 4.29 -5.32 -6.72
N SER A 145 3.36 -6.27 -6.95
CA SER A 145 2.11 -6.37 -6.15
C SER A 145 2.40 -6.58 -4.67
N ALA A 146 3.39 -7.41 -4.33
CA ALA A 146 3.80 -7.61 -2.93
C ALA A 146 4.52 -6.38 -2.36
N ILE A 147 5.38 -5.74 -3.15
CA ILE A 147 6.06 -4.49 -2.76
C ILE A 147 5.05 -3.38 -2.50
N ALA A 148 4.11 -3.14 -3.42
CA ALA A 148 3.09 -2.10 -3.31
C ALA A 148 2.16 -2.38 -2.11
N GLY A 149 1.62 -3.61 -2.04
CA GLY A 149 0.73 -4.02 -0.96
C GLY A 149 1.33 -3.89 0.44
N ILE A 150 2.66 -4.03 0.61
CA ILE A 150 3.32 -3.79 1.90
C ILE A 150 3.77 -2.33 2.04
N GLY A 151 4.55 -1.84 1.08
CA GLY A 151 5.24 -0.56 1.13
C GLY A 151 4.28 0.63 1.16
N GLU A 152 3.31 0.66 0.25
CA GLU A 152 2.35 1.76 0.18
C GLU A 152 1.43 1.78 1.39
N GLU A 153 1.03 0.59 1.87
CA GLU A 153 0.24 0.46 3.09
C GLU A 153 1.02 0.92 4.33
N ILE A 154 2.34 0.69 4.40
CA ILE A 154 3.18 1.25 5.47
C ILE A 154 3.07 2.77 5.49
N VAL A 155 3.23 3.42 4.34
CA VAL A 155 3.24 4.88 4.24
C VAL A 155 1.86 5.44 4.54
N PHE A 156 0.81 4.96 3.88
CA PHE A 156 -0.50 5.59 3.92
C PHE A 156 -1.39 5.09 5.06
N ARG A 157 -1.34 3.79 5.40
CA ARG A 157 -2.28 3.17 6.34
C ARG A 157 -1.65 2.93 7.70
N LEU A 158 -0.38 2.53 7.77
CA LEU A 158 0.28 2.36 9.06
C LEU A 158 0.80 3.68 9.62
N PHE A 159 1.37 4.55 8.78
CA PHE A 159 1.93 5.82 9.22
C PHE A 159 0.96 7.00 9.05
N PHE A 160 0.63 7.40 7.82
CA PHE A 160 -0.07 8.66 7.53
C PHE A 160 -1.40 8.78 8.27
N ILE A 161 -2.32 7.81 8.09
CA ILE A 161 -3.63 7.87 8.74
C ILE A 161 -3.49 7.90 10.29
N PRO A 162 -2.78 6.95 10.94
CA PRO A 162 -2.63 6.97 12.39
C PRO A 162 -1.93 8.22 12.92
N PHE A 163 -0.92 8.74 12.22
CA PHE A 163 -0.23 9.97 12.59
C PHE A 163 -1.19 11.16 12.62
N TRP A 164 -1.97 11.38 11.56
CA TRP A 164 -2.88 12.53 11.48
C TRP A 164 -4.09 12.39 12.41
N VAL A 165 -4.62 11.18 12.59
CA VAL A 165 -5.68 10.93 13.58
C VAL A 165 -5.16 11.15 14.99
N TRP A 166 -3.94 10.70 15.30
CA TRP A 166 -3.29 10.98 16.58
C TRP A 166 -3.09 12.48 16.78
N LEU A 167 -2.52 13.17 15.79
CA LEU A 167 -2.24 14.61 15.90
C LEU A 167 -3.53 15.41 16.10
N ILE A 168 -4.53 15.21 15.24
CA ILE A 168 -5.75 16.01 15.27
C ILE A 168 -6.65 15.57 16.43
N SER A 169 -7.10 14.31 16.46
CA SER A 169 -8.06 13.88 17.49
C SER A 169 -7.43 13.72 18.85
N TYR A 170 -6.27 13.06 18.94
CA TYR A 170 -5.69 12.70 20.23
C TYR A 170 -4.98 13.89 20.89
N LEU A 171 -4.11 14.60 20.13
CA LEU A 171 -3.32 15.71 20.66
C LEU A 171 -4.10 17.03 20.66
N LEU A 172 -4.57 17.52 19.50
CA LEU A 172 -5.21 18.84 19.39
C LEU A 172 -6.62 18.88 19.97
N LEU A 173 -7.44 17.87 19.68
CA LEU A 173 -8.84 17.79 20.13
C LEU A 173 -9.01 17.00 21.44
N LYS A 174 -7.92 16.69 22.15
CA LYS A 174 -7.93 16.04 23.47
C LYS A 174 -8.77 14.74 23.49
N LYS A 175 -8.51 13.86 22.53
CA LYS A 175 -9.17 12.56 22.29
C LYS A 175 -10.65 12.64 21.85
N ARG A 176 -11.09 13.76 21.30
CA ARG A 176 -12.45 13.93 20.75
C ARG A 176 -12.48 13.70 19.24
N TRP A 177 -13.67 13.42 18.71
CA TRP A 177 -13.95 13.35 17.27
C TRP A 177 -13.14 12.30 16.48
N MET A 178 -12.67 11.22 17.14
CA MET A 178 -11.81 10.22 16.51
C MET A 178 -12.41 9.60 15.23
N ASN A 179 -13.72 9.31 15.24
CA ASN A 179 -14.39 8.69 14.10
C ASN A 179 -14.52 9.64 12.89
N PRO A 180 -15.05 10.88 13.03
CA PRO A 180 -15.07 11.83 11.91
C PRO A 180 -13.69 12.19 11.38
N VAL A 181 -12.72 12.44 12.27
CA VAL A 181 -11.34 12.77 11.87
C VAL A 181 -10.71 11.62 11.10
N PHE A 182 -10.91 10.37 11.54
CA PHE A 182 -10.43 9.20 10.79
C PHE A 182 -10.92 9.20 9.33
N TRP A 183 -12.21 9.43 9.12
CA TRP A 183 -12.77 9.41 7.76
C TRP A 183 -12.31 10.59 6.91
N ILE A 184 -12.25 11.80 7.49
CA ILE A 184 -11.70 12.97 6.81
C ILE A 184 -10.24 12.73 6.39
N VAL A 185 -9.41 12.24 7.32
CA VAL A 185 -8.01 11.91 7.05
C VAL A 185 -7.89 10.78 6.01
N SER A 186 -8.79 9.80 6.03
CA SER A 186 -8.79 8.70 5.05
C SER A 186 -9.15 9.17 3.64
N ILE A 187 -10.12 10.08 3.50
CA ILE A 187 -10.48 10.72 2.22
C ILE A 187 -9.34 11.60 1.71
N PHE A 188 -8.71 12.36 2.58
CA PHE A 188 -7.54 13.14 2.20
C PHE A 188 -6.36 12.24 1.79
N SER A 189 -6.13 11.16 2.54
CA SER A 189 -5.14 10.13 2.23
C SER A 189 -5.41 9.47 0.87
N SER A 190 -6.67 9.17 0.53
CA SER A 190 -7.02 8.59 -0.78
C SER A 190 -6.73 9.52 -1.95
N PHE A 191 -6.95 10.82 -1.77
CA PHE A 191 -6.58 11.80 -2.78
C PHE A 191 -5.06 11.87 -2.98
N ILE A 192 -4.28 11.97 -1.89
CA ILE A 192 -2.81 11.98 -1.99
C ILE A 192 -2.28 10.68 -2.58
N PHE A 193 -2.82 9.54 -2.17
CA PHE A 193 -2.46 8.22 -2.68
C PHE A 193 -2.63 8.14 -4.19
N ALA A 194 -3.80 8.57 -4.70
CA ALA A 194 -4.06 8.58 -6.14
C ALA A 194 -3.15 9.58 -6.88
N MET A 195 -2.98 10.79 -6.36
CA MET A 195 -2.08 11.78 -6.94
C MET A 195 -0.61 11.34 -6.93
N GLY A 196 -0.21 10.50 -5.97
CA GLY A 196 1.12 9.91 -5.88
C GLY A 196 1.47 8.99 -7.05
N HIS A 197 0.47 8.51 -7.79
CA HIS A 197 0.68 7.71 -9.00
C HIS A 197 0.90 8.55 -10.26
N LEU A 198 0.55 9.85 -10.22
CA LEU A 198 0.63 10.73 -11.38
C LEU A 198 2.06 10.88 -11.92
N PRO A 199 3.13 11.02 -11.10
CA PRO A 199 4.50 11.04 -11.62
C PRO A 199 4.88 9.78 -12.42
N SER A 200 4.44 8.60 -12.00
CA SER A 200 4.70 7.35 -12.72
C SER A 200 3.94 7.29 -14.04
N ILE A 201 2.68 7.74 -14.07
CA ILE A 201 1.89 7.86 -15.30
C ILE A 201 2.52 8.87 -16.27
N MET A 202 2.98 10.01 -15.77
CA MET A 202 3.67 11.02 -16.58
C MET A 202 4.95 10.46 -17.19
N MET A 203 5.75 9.73 -16.41
CA MET A 203 6.97 9.07 -16.88
C MET A 203 6.67 8.01 -17.94
N LEU A 204 5.62 7.21 -17.72
CA LEU A 204 5.21 6.11 -18.59
C LEU A 204 4.78 6.57 -20.00
N TYR A 205 4.09 7.71 -20.08
CA TYR A 205 3.59 8.26 -21.34
C TYR A 205 4.39 9.47 -21.85
N GLY A 206 5.47 9.84 -21.16
CA GLY A 206 6.34 10.95 -21.54
C GLY A 206 5.73 12.35 -21.38
N PHE A 207 4.71 12.51 -20.52
CA PHE A 207 4.14 13.81 -20.20
C PHE A 207 5.12 14.63 -19.37
N LYS A 208 5.40 15.86 -19.79
CA LYS A 208 6.34 16.76 -19.11
C LYS A 208 5.66 17.60 -18.04
N THR A 209 4.36 17.86 -18.20
CA THR A 209 3.57 18.69 -17.30
C THR A 209 2.24 18.00 -16.96
N ILE A 210 1.67 18.31 -15.80
CA ILE A 210 0.37 17.75 -15.38
C ILE A 210 -0.75 18.12 -16.36
N SER A 211 -0.65 19.29 -17.00
CA SER A 211 -1.61 19.75 -18.01
C SER A 211 -1.64 18.91 -19.29
N GLU A 212 -0.60 18.11 -19.55
CA GLU A 212 -0.56 17.19 -20.69
C GLU A 212 -1.30 15.88 -20.40
N VAL A 213 -1.56 15.57 -19.13
CA VAL A 213 -2.27 14.34 -18.74
C VAL A 213 -3.74 14.47 -19.15
N PRO A 214 -4.29 13.56 -19.97
CA PRO A 214 -5.69 13.62 -20.36
C PRO A 214 -6.61 13.61 -19.14
N ALA A 215 -7.59 14.51 -19.12
CA ALA A 215 -8.52 14.64 -18.00
C ALA A 215 -9.21 13.31 -17.65
N LEU A 216 -9.52 12.50 -18.67
CA LEU A 216 -10.16 11.20 -18.46
C LEU A 216 -9.22 10.18 -17.81
N LEU A 217 -7.93 10.17 -18.17
CA LEU A 217 -6.91 9.35 -17.51
C LEU A 217 -6.73 9.80 -16.05
N MET A 218 -6.77 11.10 -15.79
CA MET A 218 -6.70 11.63 -14.42
C MET A 218 -7.89 11.18 -13.58
N VAL A 219 -9.11 11.23 -14.12
CA VAL A 219 -10.31 10.71 -13.46
C VAL A 219 -10.18 9.21 -13.18
N GLU A 220 -9.70 8.43 -14.15
CA GLU A 220 -9.45 7.00 -14.00
C GLU A 220 -8.45 6.71 -12.87
N VAL A 221 -7.29 7.35 -12.87
CA VAL A 221 -6.26 7.19 -11.82
C VAL A 221 -6.81 7.56 -10.45
N LEU A 222 -7.58 8.66 -10.34
CA LEU A 222 -8.23 9.09 -9.11
C LEU A 222 -9.28 8.07 -8.64
N LEU A 223 -10.07 7.53 -9.55
CA LEU A 223 -11.12 6.56 -9.24
C LEU A 223 -10.52 5.25 -8.73
N LEU A 224 -9.60 4.65 -9.47
CA LEU A 224 -9.02 3.35 -9.14
C LEU A 224 -8.30 3.41 -7.78
N ASN A 225 -7.32 4.30 -7.67
CA ASN A 225 -6.50 4.42 -6.46
C ASN A 225 -7.29 5.00 -5.28
N GLY A 226 -8.23 5.92 -5.53
CA GLY A 226 -9.08 6.48 -4.50
C GLY A 226 -9.98 5.43 -3.85
N VAL A 227 -10.64 4.59 -4.67
CA VAL A 227 -11.51 3.51 -4.19
C VAL A 227 -10.70 2.49 -3.39
N LEU A 228 -9.60 1.99 -3.94
CA LEU A 228 -8.72 1.05 -3.23
C LEU A 228 -8.28 1.64 -1.87
N SER A 229 -7.90 2.91 -1.86
CA SER A 229 -7.42 3.57 -0.65
C SER A 229 -8.43 3.60 0.48
N ILE A 230 -9.68 3.94 0.17
CA ILE A 230 -10.76 3.99 1.16
C ILE A 230 -11.09 2.59 1.69
N VAL A 231 -11.08 1.57 0.82
CA VAL A 231 -11.35 0.18 1.22
C VAL A 231 -10.23 -0.36 2.11
N CYS A 232 -8.96 -0.08 1.79
CA CYS A 232 -7.81 -0.35 2.64
C CYS A 232 -7.94 0.33 4.01
N ALA A 233 -8.28 1.63 4.04
CA ALA A 233 -8.50 2.36 5.29
C ALA A 233 -9.61 1.75 6.16
N TYR A 234 -10.72 1.33 5.54
CA TYR A 234 -11.80 0.61 6.25
C TYR A 234 -11.27 -0.69 6.89
N HIS A 235 -10.52 -1.51 6.15
CA HIS A 235 -9.97 -2.78 6.63
C HIS A 235 -8.89 -2.58 7.71
N LEU A 236 -8.03 -1.56 7.57
CA LEU A 236 -7.10 -1.14 8.61
C LEU A 236 -7.85 -0.89 9.92
N ARG A 237 -8.92 -0.08 9.88
CA ARG A 237 -9.64 0.31 11.08
C ARG A 237 -10.40 -0.86 11.72
N LYS A 238 -10.94 -1.75 10.91
CA LYS A 238 -11.79 -2.84 11.39
C LYS A 238 -10.98 -4.07 11.84
N TYR A 239 -9.90 -4.40 11.12
CA TYR A 239 -9.20 -5.68 11.25
C TYR A 239 -7.66 -5.51 11.37
N GLY A 240 -7.14 -4.29 11.33
CA GLY A 240 -5.72 -4.00 11.52
C GLY A 240 -4.89 -4.00 10.24
N PHE A 241 -3.60 -3.72 10.40
CA PHE A 241 -2.69 -3.42 9.29
C PHE A 241 -2.59 -4.54 8.23
N LEU A 242 -2.49 -5.81 8.65
CA LEU A 242 -2.39 -6.94 7.73
C LEU A 242 -3.61 -7.08 6.82
N ALA A 243 -4.79 -6.67 7.28
CA ALA A 243 -5.99 -6.69 6.46
C ALA A 243 -5.90 -5.65 5.34
N SER A 244 -5.33 -4.47 5.61
CA SER A 244 -5.07 -3.45 4.60
C SER A 244 -4.11 -3.94 3.52
N VAL A 245 -2.99 -4.53 3.94
CA VAL A 245 -1.99 -5.19 3.06
C VAL A 245 -2.66 -6.26 2.19
N GLY A 246 -3.54 -7.07 2.78
CA GLY A 246 -4.27 -8.11 2.06
C GLY A 246 -5.17 -7.56 0.96
N VAL A 247 -5.99 -6.55 1.24
CA VAL A 247 -6.88 -5.93 0.23
C VAL A 247 -6.06 -5.45 -0.97
N HIS A 248 -5.00 -4.70 -0.69
CA HIS A 248 -4.15 -4.14 -1.73
C HIS A 248 -3.47 -5.24 -2.55
N PHE A 249 -2.78 -6.16 -1.89
CA PHE A 249 -2.09 -7.25 -2.56
C PHE A 249 -3.03 -8.05 -3.48
N TRP A 250 -4.21 -8.44 -2.99
CA TRP A 250 -5.14 -9.22 -3.81
C TRP A 250 -5.80 -8.40 -4.93
N THR A 251 -5.96 -7.09 -4.76
CA THR A 251 -6.35 -6.18 -5.86
C THR A 251 -5.32 -6.26 -6.98
N ASP A 252 -4.04 -6.13 -6.64
CA ASP A 252 -2.95 -6.15 -7.61
C ASP A 252 -2.73 -7.53 -8.23
N ILE A 253 -3.00 -8.62 -7.50
CA ILE A 253 -2.97 -9.97 -8.11
C ILE A 253 -3.98 -10.05 -9.25
N VAL A 254 -5.21 -9.56 -9.07
CA VAL A 254 -6.21 -9.58 -10.15
C VAL A 254 -5.82 -8.62 -11.26
N TRP A 255 -5.45 -7.40 -10.89
CA TRP A 255 -5.18 -6.31 -11.82
C TRP A 255 -3.85 -6.45 -12.57
N HIS A 256 -2.73 -6.64 -11.88
CA HIS A 256 -1.41 -6.72 -12.50
C HIS A 256 -0.96 -8.11 -12.91
N VAL A 257 -1.37 -9.16 -12.18
CA VAL A 257 -0.89 -10.52 -12.48
C VAL A 257 -1.85 -11.24 -13.42
N ILE A 258 -3.09 -11.47 -12.99
CA ILE A 258 -4.06 -12.25 -13.77
C ILE A 258 -4.46 -11.50 -15.03
N TRP A 259 -4.90 -10.25 -14.92
CA TRP A 259 -5.29 -9.46 -16.08
C TRP A 259 -4.10 -9.13 -16.98
N GLY A 260 -2.94 -8.81 -16.40
CA GLY A 260 -1.68 -8.65 -17.12
C GLY A 260 -1.36 -9.85 -18.02
N ILE A 261 -1.30 -11.07 -17.47
CA ILE A 261 -0.99 -12.30 -18.23
C ILE A 261 -2.02 -12.59 -19.33
N LEU A 262 -3.29 -12.27 -19.11
CA LEU A 262 -4.35 -12.58 -20.06
C LEU A 262 -4.39 -11.62 -21.26
N TYR A 263 -3.77 -10.44 -21.16
CA TYR A 263 -3.95 -9.36 -22.14
C TYR A 263 -2.65 -8.69 -22.61
N PHE A 264 -1.50 -8.98 -21.98
CA PHE A 264 -0.17 -8.44 -22.28
C PHE A 264 0.88 -9.55 -22.27
#